data_AF-A0A258XCQ8-F1
#
_entry.id   AF-A0A258XCQ8-F1
#
_cell.length_a   1.000
_cell.length_b   1.000
_cell.length_c   1.000
_cell.angle_alpha   90.00
_cell.angle_beta   90.00
_cell.angle_gamma   90.00
#
_symmetry.space_group_name_H-M   'P 1'
#
loop_
_entity.id
_entity.type
_entity.pdbx_description
1 polymer ?
#
loop_
_entity_poly.entity_id
_entity_poly.type
_entity_poly.pdbx_seq_one_letter_code
_entity_poly.pdbx_strand_id
1 'polypeptide(L)'
;MAEFQNKTYTINIGTDNFKEMATGNDLFVDKTSFVSALLGGGYKVTLITRPRRWGKTLNMTMLQYFFGILQSMVHNELHSKPWKI
;
A
#
# COMPACT_ATOMS: atom_id res chain seq x y z
N MET A 1 -19.74 29.59 -0.60
CA MET A 1 -19.62 28.67 -1.76
C MET A 1 -18.18 28.20 -1.78
N ALA A 2 -17.92 26.93 -1.43
CA ALA A 2 -16.56 26.41 -1.50
C ALA A 2 -16.16 26.33 -2.97
N GLU A 3 -15.06 26.99 -3.35
CA GLU A 3 -14.43 26.76 -4.65
C GLU A 3 -14.15 25.27 -4.79
N PHE A 4 -14.85 24.62 -5.72
CA PHE A 4 -14.41 23.33 -6.22
C PHE A 4 -13.10 23.60 -6.97
N GLN A 5 -11.99 23.49 -6.23
CA GLN A 5 -10.66 23.52 -6.80
C GLN A 5 -10.65 22.52 -7.96
N ASN A 6 -10.33 22.99 -9.16
CA ASN A 6 -10.29 22.17 -10.38
C ASN A 6 -9.06 21.25 -10.31
N LYS A 7 -9.12 20.28 -9.39
CA LYS A 7 -7.99 19.44 -8.99
C LYS A 7 -7.79 18.40 -10.08
N THR A 8 -6.72 18.56 -10.85
CA THR A 8 -6.33 17.58 -11.86
C THR A 8 -5.71 16.37 -11.17
N TYR A 9 -6.32 15.20 -11.35
CA TYR A 9 -5.76 13.95 -10.85
C TYR A 9 -4.97 13.25 -11.95
N THR A 10 -3.84 12.66 -11.59
CA THR A 10 -2.94 11.98 -12.53
C THR A 10 -2.93 10.48 -12.26
N ILE A 11 -2.96 9.67 -13.32
CA ILE A 11 -2.69 8.23 -13.20
C ILE A 11 -1.19 8.04 -13.34
N ASN A 12 -0.49 7.87 -12.21
CA ASN A 12 0.95 7.67 -12.21
C ASN A 12 1.29 6.22 -12.61
N ILE A 13 2.02 6.08 -13.72
CA ILE A 13 2.49 4.80 -14.23
C ILE A 13 3.92 4.57 -13.73
N GLY A 14 4.15 3.48 -13.01
CA GLY A 14 5.48 3.09 -12.54
C GLY A 14 5.75 3.35 -11.06
N THR A 15 4.84 4.01 -10.34
CA THR A 15 4.88 4.12 -8.88
C THR A 15 4.40 2.82 -8.23
N ASP A 16 5.16 2.34 -7.25
CA ASP A 16 4.87 1.14 -6.46
C ASP A 16 4.72 1.41 -4.94
N ASN A 17 4.86 2.67 -4.52
CA ASN A 17 4.65 3.10 -3.15
C ASN A 17 3.21 3.57 -2.92
N PHE A 18 2.44 2.81 -2.16
CA PHE A 18 1.05 3.15 -1.82
C PHE A 18 0.94 4.47 -1.05
N LYS A 19 1.89 4.80 -0.17
CA LYS A 19 1.82 6.03 0.63
C LYS A 19 1.94 7.27 -0.25
N GLU A 20 2.87 7.27 -1.19
CA GLU A 20 3.05 8.38 -2.13
C GLU A 20 1.78 8.59 -2.95
N MET A 21 1.20 7.51 -3.47
CA MET A 21 -0.03 7.58 -4.26
C MET A 21 -1.26 8.00 -3.44
N ALA A 22 -1.36 7.57 -2.17
CA ALA A 22 -2.47 7.91 -1.29
C ALA A 22 -2.40 9.34 -0.71
N THR A 23 -1.18 9.89 -0.58
CA THR A 23 -0.96 11.26 -0.07
C THR A 23 -0.77 12.29 -1.18
N GLY A 24 -0.44 11.84 -2.39
CA GLY A 24 -0.29 12.65 -3.59
C GLY A 24 -1.62 13.00 -4.26
N ASN A 25 -1.51 13.52 -5.47
CA ASN A 25 -2.66 13.92 -6.30
C ASN A 25 -3.02 12.85 -7.33
N ASP A 26 -2.87 11.59 -6.93
CA ASP A 26 -2.89 10.45 -7.85
C ASP A 26 -4.23 9.73 -7.81
N LEU A 27 -4.68 9.31 -8.98
CA LEU A 27 -5.80 8.38 -9.12
C LEU A 27 -5.29 6.96 -8.91
N PHE A 28 -5.86 6.29 -7.93
CA PHE A 28 -5.65 4.87 -7.72
C PHE A 28 -6.97 4.11 -7.64
N VAL A 29 -6.93 2.85 -8.04
CA VAL A 29 -8.08 1.95 -7.91
C VAL A 29 -8.13 1.44 -6.48
N ASP A 30 -9.21 1.75 -5.77
CA ASP A 30 -9.48 1.18 -4.46
C ASP A 30 -9.58 -0.36 -4.55
N LYS A 31 -8.80 -1.04 -3.71
CA LYS A 31 -8.77 -2.51 -3.65
C LYS A 31 -9.30 -3.07 -2.34
N THR A 32 -9.99 -2.27 -1.53
CA THR A 32 -10.56 -2.73 -0.25
C THR A 32 -11.43 -3.98 -0.41
N SER A 33 -12.20 -4.09 -1.50
CA SER A 33 -12.99 -5.29 -1.81
C SER A 33 -12.12 -6.54 -2.04
N PHE A 34 -10.97 -6.40 -2.71
CA PHE A 34 -10.01 -7.48 -2.88
C PHE A 34 -9.40 -7.92 -1.54
N VAL A 35 -9.05 -6.96 -0.67
CA VAL A 35 -8.54 -7.25 0.68
C VAL A 35 -9.58 -8.02 1.50
N SER A 36 -10.85 -7.59 1.45
CA SER A 36 -11.95 -8.28 2.12
C SER A 36 -12.11 -9.73 1.63
N ALA A 37 -12.07 -9.96 0.32
CA ALA A 37 -12.12 -11.31 -0.24
C ALA A 37 -10.91 -12.17 0.17
N LEU A 38 -9.72 -11.58 0.22
CA LEU A 38 -8.49 -12.26 0.65
C LEU A 38 -8.56 -12.68 2.13
N LEU A 39 -9.12 -11.84 2.99
CA LEU A 39 -9.31 -12.14 4.42
C LEU A 39 -10.41 -13.18 4.68
N GLY A 40 -11.49 -13.17 3.88
CA GLY A 40 -12.60 -14.11 4.04
C GLY A 40 -12.27 -15.56 3.63
N GLY A 41 -11.16 -15.78 2.91
CA GLY A 41 -10.84 -17.09 2.32
C GLY A 41 -10.21 -18.12 3.26
N GLY A 42 -9.75 -17.72 4.45
CA GLY A 42 -9.15 -18.66 5.44
C GLY A 42 -7.85 -19.34 4.99
N TYR A 43 -7.17 -18.80 3.97
CA TYR A 43 -5.98 -19.42 3.39
C TYR A 43 -4.74 -19.17 4.26
N LYS A 44 -4.00 -20.23 4.61
CA LYS A 44 -2.69 -20.11 5.29
C LYS A 44 -1.62 -19.44 4.42
N VAL A 45 -1.66 -19.68 3.12
CA VAL A 45 -0.77 -19.09 2.12
C VAL A 45 -1.61 -18.72 0.90
N THR A 46 -1.53 -17.47 0.46
CA THR A 46 -2.22 -16.99 -0.74
C THR A 46 -1.20 -16.68 -1.83
N LEU A 47 -1.29 -17.39 -2.97
CA LEU A 47 -0.43 -17.16 -4.12
C LEU A 47 -1.06 -16.13 -5.07
N ILE A 48 -0.53 -14.91 -5.05
CA ILE A 48 -0.91 -13.87 -6.03
C ILE A 48 -0.09 -14.09 -7.31
N THR A 49 -0.59 -14.94 -8.20
CA THR A 49 0.05 -15.18 -9.50
C THR A 49 -0.04 -13.95 -10.43
N ARG A 50 0.86 -13.83 -11.42
CA ARG A 50 0.69 -13.03 -12.68
C ARG A 50 0.82 -11.48 -12.64
N PRO A 51 0.65 -10.77 -13.76
CA PRO A 51 1.59 -10.39 -14.83
C PRO A 51 2.45 -9.15 -14.51
N ARG A 52 3.41 -8.81 -15.39
CA ARG A 52 4.28 -7.62 -15.25
C ARG A 52 3.40 -6.35 -15.24
N ARG A 53 3.67 -5.43 -14.31
CA ARG A 53 2.95 -4.14 -14.09
C ARG A 53 1.53 -4.24 -13.51
N TRP A 54 1.16 -5.37 -12.95
CA TRP A 54 -0.15 -5.51 -12.27
C TRP A 54 -0.22 -4.90 -10.86
N GLY A 55 0.79 -4.11 -10.48
CA GLY A 55 0.82 -3.45 -9.18
C GLY A 55 1.00 -4.40 -8.00
N LYS A 56 1.72 -5.53 -8.16
CA LYS A 56 2.03 -6.44 -7.05
C LYS A 56 2.70 -5.72 -5.89
N THR A 57 3.77 -4.98 -6.16
CA THR A 57 4.51 -4.21 -5.15
C THR A 57 3.62 -3.17 -4.49
N LEU A 58 2.83 -2.43 -5.30
CA LEU A 58 1.83 -1.48 -4.81
C LEU A 58 0.79 -2.12 -3.88
N ASN A 59 0.30 -3.33 -4.22
CA ASN A 59 -0.64 -4.06 -3.39
C ASN A 59 0.03 -4.52 -2.08
N MET A 60 1.29 -4.97 -2.14
CA MET A 60 2.03 -5.34 -0.94
C MET A 60 2.27 -4.15 -0.02
N THR A 61 2.57 -2.96 -0.55
CA THR A 61 2.72 -1.75 0.26
C THR A 61 1.38 -1.30 0.83
N MET A 62 0.30 -1.33 0.04
CA MET A 62 -1.08 -1.07 0.50
C MET A 62 -1.48 -1.98 1.67
N LEU A 63 -1.26 -3.29 1.57
CA LEU A 63 -1.57 -4.24 2.64
C LEU A 63 -0.77 -3.97 3.91
N GLN A 64 0.52 -3.60 3.78
CA GLN A 64 1.34 -3.23 4.95
C GLN A 64 0.78 -2.02 5.69
N TYR A 65 0.31 -1.00 4.96
CA TYR A 65 -0.35 0.16 5.55
C TYR A 65 -1.71 -0.19 6.16
N PHE A 66 -2.51 -1.00 5.46
CA PHE A 66 -3.83 -1.43 5.94
C PHE A 66 -3.74 -2.20 7.27
N PHE A 67 -2.77 -3.10 7.41
CA PHE A 67 -2.56 -3.88 8.65
C PHE A 67 -1.62 -3.21 9.66
N GLY A 68 -1.06 -2.04 9.37
CA GLY A 68 -0.11 -1.35 10.26
C GLY A 68 1.22 -2.07 10.48
N ILE A 69 1.58 -3.05 9.64
CA ILE A 69 2.75 -3.92 9.84
C ILE A 69 4.07 -3.13 9.85
N LEU A 70 4.16 -2.06 9.05
CA LEU A 70 5.36 -1.23 8.90
C LEU A 70 5.76 -0.52 10.21
N GLN A 71 4.79 -0.16 11.05
CA GLN A 71 5.06 0.51 12.32
C GLN A 71 5.66 -0.45 13.36
N SER A 72 5.27 -1.72 13.33
CA SER A 72 5.83 -2.76 14.20
C SER A 72 7.27 -3.15 13.84
N MET A 73 7.62 -3.17 12.55
CA MET A 73 8.97 -3.49 12.08
C MET A 73 9.95 -2.35 12.36
N VAL A 74 9.57 -1.09 12.11
CA VAL A 74 10.40 0.08 12.44
C VAL A 74 10.56 0.25 13.95
N HIS A 75 9.50 0.02 14.74
CA HIS A 75 9.60 0.04 16.20
C HIS A 75 10.58 -1.05 16.70
N ASN A 76 10.50 -2.26 16.16
CA ASN A 76 11.43 -3.34 16.52
C ASN A 76 12.87 -3.06 16.05
N GLU A 77 13.09 -2.53 14.85
CA GLU A 77 14.44 -2.17 14.38
C GLU A 77 15.07 -1.03 15.20
N LEU A 78 14.29 -0.05 15.64
CA LEU A 78 14.77 1.02 16.53
C LEU A 78 15.15 0.49 17.92
N HIS A 79 14.46 -0.55 18.40
CA HIS A 79 14.78 -1.22 19.67
C HIS A 79 15.82 -2.35 19.53
N SER A 80 16.16 -2.79 18.31
CA SER A 80 17.06 -3.93 18.07
C SER A 80 18.44 -3.57 17.50
N LYS A 81 18.84 -2.28 17.41
CA LYS A 81 20.21 -1.93 16.98
C LYS A 81 21.19 -1.98 18.17
N PRO A 82 22.07 -2.99 18.27
CA PRO A 82 23.05 -3.11 19.36
C PRO A 82 24.32 -2.27 19.15
N TRP A 83 24.42 -1.54 18.03
CA TRP A 83 25.68 -0.87 17.64
C TRP A 83 25.42 0.59 17.27
N LYS A 84 25.22 1.42 18.30
CA LYS A 84 25.69 2.81 18.27
C LYS A 84 27.09 2.79 18.88
N ILE A 85 28.10 2.80 18.02
CA ILE A 85 29.46 3.27 18.33
C ILE A 85 29.56 4.66 17.72
#